data_AF-L8EZY0-F1
#
_entry.id   AF-L8EZY0-F1
#
_cell.length_a   1.000
_cell.length_b   1.000
_cell.length_c   1.000
_cell.angle_alpha   90.00
_cell.angle_beta   90.00
_cell.angle_gamma   90.00
#
_symmetry.space_group_name_H-M   'P 1'
#
loop_
_entity.id
_entity.type
_entity.pdbx_description
1 polymer ?
#
loop_
_entity_poly.entity_id
_entity_poly.type
_entity_poly.pdbx_seq_one_letter_code
_entity_poly.pdbx_strand_id
1 'polypeptide(L)'
;MTRTALDRVRVSTGIAALALQQIEDELSAGTLDARQLADLLRELHHQAHPRDGVFGFLAQLLTTAAHAAERIESECGGDACGPLHEAAAHLTDTAGMRIHRATRDLDPEGERS
;
A
#
# COMPACT_ATOMS: atom_id res chain seq x y z
N MET A 1 0.93 -16.07 30.04
CA MET A 1 -0.10 -16.01 28.99
C MET A 1 0.59 -16.10 27.64
N THR A 2 0.25 -17.08 26.82
CA THR A 2 0.85 -17.28 25.49
C THR A 2 0.28 -16.25 24.53
N ARG A 3 1.15 -15.47 23.88
CA ARG A 3 0.76 -14.43 22.93
C ARG A 3 0.01 -15.05 21.74
N THR A 4 -1.20 -14.58 21.46
CA THR A 4 -2.01 -15.11 20.34
C THR A 4 -1.47 -14.64 18.98
N ALA A 5 -1.86 -15.29 17.89
CA ALA A 5 -1.56 -14.83 16.54
C ALA A 5 -2.09 -13.40 16.30
N LEU A 6 -3.29 -13.11 16.80
CA LEU A 6 -3.92 -11.79 16.72
C LEU A 6 -3.12 -10.72 17.46
N ASP A 7 -2.55 -11.02 18.64
CA ASP A 7 -1.70 -10.07 19.38
C ASP A 7 -0.40 -9.74 18.64
N ARG A 8 0.12 -10.67 17.82
CA ARG A 8 1.28 -10.39 16.96
C ARG A 8 0.89 -9.50 15.78
N VAL A 9 -0.24 -9.78 15.13
CA VAL A 9 -0.77 -8.94 14.04
C VAL A 9 -1.03 -7.52 14.54
N ARG A 10 -1.71 -7.35 15.69
CA ARG A 10 -2.03 -6.03 16.26
C ARG A 10 -0.79 -5.16 16.50
N VAL A 11 0.29 -5.74 17.04
CA VAL A 11 1.54 -4.99 17.23
C VAL A 11 2.18 -4.64 15.89
N SER A 12 2.17 -5.56 14.93
CA SER A 12 2.72 -5.30 13.58
C SER A 12 1.95 -4.19 12.87
N THR A 13 0.61 -4.20 12.96
CA THR A 13 -0.26 -3.13 12.45
C THR A 13 0.03 -1.80 13.13
N GLY A 14 0.26 -1.79 14.45
CA GLY A 14 0.65 -0.57 15.17
C GLY A 14 1.98 0.01 14.68
N ILE A 15 2.98 -0.83 14.39
CA ILE A 15 4.26 -0.39 13.84
C ILE A 15 4.08 0.19 12.42
N ALA A 16 3.29 -0.48 11.57
CA ALA A 16 2.99 0.02 10.24
C ALA A 16 2.27 1.39 10.29
N ALA A 17 1.33 1.57 11.22
CA ALA A 17 0.64 2.86 11.41
C ALA A 17 1.61 3.98 11.84
N LEU A 18 2.57 3.68 12.73
CA LEU A 18 3.59 4.66 13.13
C LEU A 18 4.49 5.07 11.97
N ALA A 19 4.88 4.11 11.12
CA ALA A 19 5.69 4.42 9.94
C ALA A 19 4.94 5.32 8.94
N LEU A 20 3.64 5.09 8.74
CA LEU A 20 2.80 5.95 7.90
C LEU A 20 2.61 7.34 8.51
N GLN A 21 2.38 7.43 9.83
CA GLN A 21 2.28 8.70 10.53
C GLN A 21 3.54 9.55 10.35
N GLN A 22 4.72 8.95 10.42
CA GLN A 22 5.97 9.65 10.22
C GLN A 22 6.06 10.25 8.80
N ILE A 23 5.60 9.54 7.78
CA ILE A 23 5.54 10.05 6.40
C ILE A 23 4.56 11.23 6.30
N GLU A 24 3.40 11.13 6.93
CA GLU A 24 2.41 12.21 6.98
C GLU A 24 2.93 13.47 7.69
N ASP A 25 3.70 13.28 8.77
CA ASP A 25 4.32 14.38 9.52
C ASP A 25 5.35 15.13 8.66
N GLU A 26 6.19 14.42 7.90
CA GLU A 26 7.16 15.02 6.95
C GLU A 26 6.45 15.77 5.81
N LEU A 27 5.35 15.21 5.27
CA LEU A 27 4.52 15.88 4.26
C LEU A 27 3.88 17.17 4.82
N SER A 28 3.47 17.14 6.10
CA SER A 28 2.79 18.25 6.77
C SER A 28 3.76 19.36 7.21
N ALA A 29 5.05 19.06 7.33
CA ALA A 29 6.08 20.04 7.68
C ALA A 29 6.25 21.13 6.60
N GLY A 30 5.82 20.88 5.36
CA GLY A 30 5.89 21.84 4.25
C GLY A 30 7.31 22.13 3.78
N THR A 31 8.24 21.23 4.07
CA THR A 31 9.68 21.36 3.77
C THR A 31 10.08 20.73 2.43
N LEU A 32 9.22 19.89 1.85
CA LEU A 32 9.48 19.18 0.61
C LEU A 32 9.22 20.08 -0.60
N ASP A 33 10.17 20.10 -1.54
CA ASP A 33 9.95 20.64 -2.87
C ASP A 33 9.21 19.63 -3.79
N ALA A 34 8.87 20.07 -5.01
CA ALA A 34 8.13 19.24 -5.97
C ALA A 34 8.88 17.94 -6.34
N ARG A 35 10.20 17.98 -6.43
CA ARG A 35 11.03 16.81 -6.78
C ARG A 35 11.08 15.83 -5.62
N GLN A 36 11.28 16.32 -4.40
CA GLN A 36 11.28 15.49 -3.19
C GLN A 36 9.91 14.84 -2.97
N LEU A 37 8.81 15.55 -3.24
CA LEU A 37 7.47 14.96 -3.22
C LEU A 37 7.31 13.89 -4.31
N ALA A 38 7.80 14.14 -5.53
CA ALA A 38 7.77 13.16 -6.61
C ALA A 38 8.55 11.88 -6.24
N ASP A 39 9.71 12.01 -5.62
CA ASP A 39 10.54 10.88 -5.16
C ASP A 39 9.82 10.07 -4.06
N LEU A 40 9.21 10.73 -3.07
CA LEU A 40 8.39 10.07 -2.07
C LEU A 40 7.23 9.29 -2.70
N LEU A 41 6.54 9.88 -3.67
CA LEU A 41 5.45 9.22 -4.40
C LEU A 41 5.93 8.00 -5.21
N ARG A 42 7.17 8.01 -5.73
CA ARG A 42 7.81 6.85 -6.38
C ARG A 42 8.11 5.73 -5.38
N GLU A 43 8.45 6.04 -4.14
CA GLU A 43 8.63 5.03 -3.08
C GLU A 43 7.29 4.39 -2.68
N LEU A 44 6.21 5.18 -2.61
CA LEU A 44 4.86 4.65 -2.35
C LEU A 44 4.38 3.74 -3.50
N HIS A 45 4.69 4.13 -4.74
CA HIS A 45 4.37 3.38 -5.95
C HIS A 45 5.58 3.22 -6.87
N HIS A 46 6.31 2.12 -6.67
CA HIS A 46 7.51 1.83 -7.46
C HIS A 46 7.14 1.38 -8.87
N GLN A 47 7.25 2.27 -9.86
CA GLN A 47 6.76 2.00 -11.22
C GLN A 47 7.42 0.79 -11.90
N ALA A 48 8.75 0.65 -11.79
CA ALA A 48 9.48 -0.47 -12.41
C ALA A 48 9.15 -1.82 -11.75
N HIS A 49 8.84 -1.80 -10.46
CA HIS A 49 8.54 -2.98 -9.66
C HIS A 49 7.35 -2.67 -8.73
N PRO A 50 6.10 -2.67 -9.24
CA PRO A 50 4.94 -2.23 -8.46
C PRO A 50 4.72 -2.97 -7.14
N ARG A 51 5.30 -4.17 -7.01
CA ARG A 51 5.28 -5.00 -5.80
C ARG A 51 6.21 -4.50 -4.69
N ASP A 52 7.21 -3.70 -5.03
CA ASP A 52 8.26 -3.24 -4.11
C ASP A 52 7.88 -1.92 -3.42
N GLY A 53 6.85 -1.23 -3.92
CA GLY A 53 6.28 -0.05 -3.27
C GLY A 53 5.29 -0.41 -2.15
N VAL A 54 4.99 0.55 -1.28
CA VAL A 54 4.02 0.40 -0.17
C VAL A 54 2.68 -0.14 -0.66
N PHE A 55 2.17 0.35 -1.80
CA PHE A 55 0.90 -0.12 -2.36
C PHE A 55 0.97 -1.57 -2.85
N GLY A 56 2.13 -2.01 -3.36
CA GLY A 56 2.38 -3.40 -3.70
C GLY A 56 2.29 -4.32 -2.49
N PHE A 57 2.95 -3.94 -1.39
CA PHE A 57 2.87 -4.68 -0.13
C PHE A 57 1.45 -4.75 0.43
N LEU A 58 0.69 -3.65 0.39
CA LEU A 58 -0.70 -3.62 0.84
C LEU A 58 -1.61 -4.48 -0.05
N ALA A 59 -1.45 -4.43 -1.37
CA ALA A 59 -2.20 -5.27 -2.30
C ALA A 59 -1.90 -6.77 -2.10
N GLN A 60 -0.65 -7.12 -1.83
CA GLN A 60 -0.26 -8.49 -1.52
C GLN A 60 -0.84 -8.96 -0.18
N LEU A 61 -0.90 -8.09 0.82
CA LEU A 61 -1.55 -8.39 2.10
C LEU A 61 -3.05 -8.66 1.92
N LEU A 62 -3.75 -7.84 1.14
CA LEU A 62 -5.17 -8.04 0.82
C LEU A 62 -5.41 -9.30 0.00
N THR A 63 -4.54 -9.60 -0.96
CA THR A 63 -4.58 -10.87 -1.72
C THR A 63 -4.40 -12.07 -0.80
N THR A 64 -3.49 -11.98 0.18
CA THR A 64 -3.28 -13.03 1.18
C THR A 64 -4.51 -13.18 2.08
N ALA A 65 -5.16 -12.06 2.44
CA ALA A 65 -6.42 -12.08 3.19
C ALA A 65 -7.56 -12.69 2.36
N ALA A 66 -7.63 -12.42 1.06
CA ALA A 66 -8.62 -13.01 0.15
C ALA A 66 -8.51 -14.53 0.11
N HIS A 67 -7.29 -15.07 -0.03
CA HIS A 67 -7.07 -16.52 0.05
C HIS A 67 -7.40 -17.10 1.44
N ALA A 68 -7.20 -16.33 2.51
CA ALA A 68 -7.62 -16.77 3.83
C ALA A 68 -9.16 -16.82 3.94
N ALA A 69 -9.86 -15.84 3.36
CA ALA A 69 -11.32 -15.76 3.30
C ALA A 69 -11.90 -16.89 2.43
N GLU A 70 -11.36 -17.13 1.24
CA GLU A 70 -11.80 -18.20 0.31
C GLU A 70 -11.83 -19.58 0.99
N ARG A 71 -10.82 -19.88 1.82
CA ARG A 71 -10.79 -21.12 2.61
C ARG A 71 -11.90 -21.18 3.65
N ILE A 72 -12.19 -20.07 4.33
CA ILE A 72 -13.26 -19.98 5.33
C ILE A 72 -14.64 -20.05 4.65
N GLU A 73 -14.78 -19.43 3.48
CA GLU A 73 -16.03 -19.38 2.71
C GLU A 73 -16.37 -20.72 2.08
N SER A 74 -15.37 -21.47 1.64
CA SER A 74 -15.55 -22.86 1.19
C SER A 74 -16.16 -23.74 2.29
N GLU A 75 -15.95 -23.37 3.56
CA GLU A 75 -16.49 -24.08 4.72
C GLU A 75 -17.83 -23.50 5.22
N CYS A 76 -18.07 -22.18 5.05
CA CYS A 76 -19.18 -21.45 5.70
C CYS A 76 -20.14 -20.72 4.75
N GLY A 77 -19.88 -20.69 3.44
CA GLY A 77 -20.74 -20.10 2.40
C GLY A 77 -20.78 -18.56 2.36
N GLY A 78 -19.62 -17.89 2.40
CA GLY A 78 -19.51 -16.42 2.30
C GLY A 78 -18.95 -15.90 0.95
N ASP A 79 -18.77 -14.58 0.84
CA ASP A 79 -18.33 -13.87 -0.39
C ASP A 79 -17.45 -12.64 -0.08
N ALA A 80 -16.61 -12.72 0.95
CA ALA A 80 -15.62 -11.69 1.29
C ALA A 80 -14.33 -11.81 0.46
N CYS A 81 -14.04 -12.96 -0.19
CA CYS A 81 -12.84 -13.11 -1.02
C CYS A 81 -12.83 -12.17 -2.24
N GLY A 82 -13.97 -12.00 -2.92
CA GLY A 82 -14.13 -11.12 -4.07
C GLY A 82 -13.77 -9.65 -3.75
N PRO A 83 -14.44 -9.02 -2.76
CA PRO A 83 -14.14 -7.65 -2.33
C PRO A 83 -12.67 -7.43 -1.92
N LEU A 84 -12.01 -8.45 -1.35
CA LEU A 84 -10.59 -8.35 -0.96
C LEU A 84 -9.66 -8.34 -2.19
N HIS A 85 -9.96 -9.14 -3.22
CA HIS A 85 -9.23 -9.10 -4.49
C HIS A 85 -9.46 -7.78 -5.23
N GLU A 86 -10.69 -7.26 -5.24
CA GLU A 86 -11.01 -5.95 -5.84
C GLU A 86 -10.25 -4.82 -5.15
N ALA A 87 -10.20 -4.82 -3.82
CA ALA A 87 -9.45 -3.83 -3.07
C ALA A 87 -7.93 -3.89 -3.36
N ALA A 88 -7.37 -5.10 -3.51
CA ALA A 88 -5.98 -5.27 -3.90
C ALA A 88 -5.69 -4.69 -5.30
N ALA A 89 -6.56 -5.00 -6.28
CA ALA A 89 -6.44 -4.46 -7.64
C ALA A 89 -6.59 -2.94 -7.68
N HIS A 90 -7.48 -2.36 -6.86
CA HIS A 90 -7.63 -0.91 -6.78
C HIS A 90 -6.35 -0.20 -6.32
N LEU A 91 -5.60 -0.78 -5.38
CA LEU A 91 -4.33 -0.21 -4.90
C LEU A 91 -3.25 -0.21 -5.99
N THR A 92 -3.13 -1.29 -6.77
CA THR A 92 -2.09 -1.38 -7.81
C THR A 92 -2.47 -0.63 -9.07
N ASP A 93 -3.71 -0.79 -9.54
CA ASP A 93 -4.10 -0.40 -10.88
C ASP A 93 -4.64 1.03 -10.90
N THR A 94 -5.57 1.33 -9.99
CA THR A 94 -6.22 2.64 -9.95
C THR A 94 -5.38 3.67 -9.19
N ALA A 95 -4.96 3.33 -7.98
CA ALA A 95 -4.19 4.26 -7.15
C ALA A 95 -2.77 4.42 -7.71
N GLY A 96 -2.12 3.32 -8.12
CA GLY A 96 -0.81 3.36 -8.77
C GLY A 96 -0.76 4.26 -10.01
N MET A 97 -1.70 4.11 -10.94
CA MET A 97 -1.77 4.97 -12.14
C MET A 97 -1.93 6.45 -11.79
N ARG A 98 -2.77 6.79 -10.80
CA ARG A 98 -2.98 8.18 -10.38
C ARG A 98 -1.73 8.77 -9.72
N ILE A 99 -1.03 8.00 -8.90
CA ILE A 99 0.24 8.42 -8.30
C ILE A 99 1.28 8.64 -9.38
N HIS A 100 1.45 7.69 -10.31
CA HIS A 100 2.39 7.84 -11.41
C HIS A 100 2.14 9.11 -12.23
N ARG A 101 0.88 9.43 -12.52
CA ARG A 101 0.52 10.69 -13.17
C ARG A 101 0.91 11.91 -12.33
N ALA A 102 0.61 11.91 -11.04
CA ALA A 102 0.96 13.02 -10.15
C ALA A 102 2.48 13.22 -10.07
N THR A 103 3.26 12.14 -9.98
CA THR A 103 4.72 12.17 -10.01
C THR A 103 5.24 12.82 -11.30
N ARG A 104 4.68 12.46 -12.46
CA ARG A 104 5.06 13.07 -13.75
C ARG A 104 4.74 14.56 -13.83
N ASP A 105 3.61 14.97 -13.28
CA ASP A 105 3.20 16.37 -13.26
C ASP A 105 4.09 17.21 -12.32
N LEU A 106 4.57 16.61 -11.22
CA LEU A 106 5.48 17.23 -10.24
C LEU A 106 6.95 17.30 -10.71
N ASP A 107 7.43 16.26 -11.38
CA ASP A 107 8.81 16.14 -11.86
C ASP A 107 8.87 15.54 -13.29
N PRO A 108 8.62 16.37 -14.32
CA PRO A 108 8.62 15.93 -15.71
C PRO A 108 10.01 15.53 -16.23
N GLU A 109 11.09 16.02 -15.62
CA GLU A 109 12.47 15.77 -16.06
C GLU A 109 13.05 14.48 -15.48
N GLY A 110 12.53 14.01 -14.33
CA GLY A 110 12.94 12.75 -13.71
C GLY A 110 12.72 11.49 -14.56
N GLU A 111 11.95 11.54 -15.65
CA GLU A 111 11.81 10.42 -16.60
C GLU A 111 12.92 10.36 -17.68
N ARG A 112 13.73 11.42 -17.81
CA ARG A 112 14.74 11.54 -18.88
C ARG A 112 16.14 11.09 -18.45
N SER A 113 16.31 10.68 -17.19
CA SER A 113 17.61 10.33 -16.61
C SER A 113 17.82 8.84 -16.42
#